data_AF-A0A1V6Q4J3-F1
#
_entry.id   AF-A0A1V6Q4J3-F1
#
_cell.length_a   1.000
_cell.length_b   1.000
_cell.length_c   1.000
_cell.angle_alpha   90.00
_cell.angle_beta   90.00
_cell.angle_gamma   90.00
#
_symmetry.space_group_name_H-M   'P 1'
#
loop_
_entity.id
_entity.type
_entity.pdbx_description
1 polymer ?
#
loop_
_entity_poly.entity_id
_entity_poly.type
_entity_poly.pdbx_seq_one_letter_code
_entity_poly.pdbx_strand_id
1 'polypeptide(L)'
;MVRLSISSLLSLFVTACFVLAVDNDPSVSNLFQVSTALTETGNCAAYSTKLELFIREAKILARAMKDAADNYQDDIVAQKLLTAYFGIEYDYDTEEIEAGSLEAWDSFRSTTNRLYSFLTTGNYDRPSTDRPWLFCNGNFGNRFPWNAEAKDRAGKRIVLEEDDDEEDEFIPTILDIYEDFENVGFTEPYWVEQHMGYVFLPKSSPGNICNYKVGRSTVAGATVPGNAEITEIYKTGDTVAISSFPDGVILCPKLLTDDTPWRASLDRISYVDPTNPENDDFLLEDVMPESAMMLHELAHLVTAWRLDENGQRDMVGDVTYALVEVLQLAGGGFHTEDGTPVDSFMATMNAQTYAYFAVAYWYSLQEWGGKKRASFFDGSPVLAEWLG
;
A
#
# COMPACT_ATOMS: atom_id res chain seq x y z
N MET A 1 -56.41 -42.72 29.42
CA MET A 1 -55.16 -42.92 28.66
C MET A 1 -54.78 -41.57 28.06
N VAL A 2 -53.80 -40.90 28.68
CA VAL A 2 -53.27 -39.61 28.23
C VAL A 2 -51.99 -39.91 27.45
N ARG A 3 -51.94 -39.56 26.16
CA ARG A 3 -50.70 -39.57 25.38
C ARG A 3 -50.21 -38.13 25.27
N LEU A 4 -49.19 -37.80 26.06
CA LEU A 4 -48.34 -36.64 25.88
C LEU A 4 -47.33 -36.96 24.75
N SER A 5 -47.35 -36.16 23.69
CA SER A 5 -46.29 -36.16 22.66
C SER A 5 -45.31 -35.05 23.00
N ILE A 6 -44.15 -35.44 23.51
CA ILE A 6 -42.99 -34.57 23.72
C ILE A 6 -42.23 -34.54 22.40
N SER A 7 -42.37 -33.45 21.64
CA SER A 7 -41.50 -33.18 20.50
C SER A 7 -40.26 -32.44 21.01
N SER A 8 -39.15 -33.16 21.06
CA SER A 8 -37.84 -32.67 21.48
C SER A 8 -37.33 -31.56 20.57
N LEU A 9 -37.05 -30.38 21.16
CA LEU A 9 -36.14 -29.40 20.59
C LEU A 9 -34.72 -30.00 20.58
N LEU A 10 -34.15 -30.21 19.41
CA LEU A 10 -32.70 -30.32 19.23
C LEU A 10 -32.20 -28.95 18.73
N SER A 11 -31.78 -28.08 19.66
CA SER A 11 -30.91 -26.96 19.31
C SER A 11 -29.51 -27.53 19.06
N LEU A 12 -29.12 -27.61 17.79
CA LEU A 12 -27.71 -27.71 17.42
C LEU A 12 -27.05 -26.36 17.77
N PHE A 13 -26.38 -26.28 18.91
CA PHE A 13 -25.33 -25.29 19.11
C PHE A 13 -24.13 -25.73 18.28
N VAL A 14 -24.01 -25.21 17.07
CA VAL A 14 -22.74 -25.21 16.35
C VAL A 14 -21.91 -24.10 16.97
N THR A 15 -21.20 -24.43 18.05
CA THR A 15 -20.08 -23.60 18.50
C THR A 15 -19.02 -23.72 17.41
N ALA A 16 -18.97 -22.75 16.51
CA ALA A 16 -17.84 -22.56 15.61
C ALA A 16 -16.63 -22.19 16.48
N CYS A 17 -15.97 -23.21 17.03
CA CYS A 17 -14.58 -23.07 17.45
C CYS A 17 -13.79 -22.79 16.17
N PHE A 18 -13.52 -21.52 15.89
CA PHE A 18 -12.36 -21.16 15.09
C PHE A 18 -11.17 -21.88 15.71
N VAL A 19 -10.77 -22.99 15.09
CA VAL A 19 -9.45 -23.55 15.30
C VAL A 19 -8.54 -22.40 14.91
N LEU A 20 -7.92 -21.77 15.91
CA LEU A 20 -6.72 -20.98 15.72
C LEU A 20 -5.70 -21.97 15.15
N ALA A 21 -5.74 -22.16 13.83
CA ALA A 21 -4.58 -22.62 13.13
C ALA A 21 -3.47 -21.71 13.64
N VAL A 22 -2.41 -22.32 14.17
CA VAL A 22 -1.16 -21.60 14.38
C VAL A 22 -0.72 -21.24 12.97
N ASP A 23 -1.27 -20.15 12.44
CA ASP A 23 -0.91 -19.63 11.14
C ASP A 23 0.58 -19.35 11.28
N ASN A 24 1.39 -20.07 10.49
CA ASN A 24 2.79 -19.72 10.24
C ASN A 24 2.82 -18.45 9.38
N ASP A 25 2.05 -17.46 9.79
CA ASP A 25 1.85 -16.22 9.09
C ASP A 25 3.19 -15.47 9.10
N PRO A 26 3.72 -15.05 7.94
CA PRO A 26 5.00 -14.35 7.88
C PRO A 26 5.06 -13.16 8.85
N SER A 27 6.02 -13.15 9.79
CA SER A 27 6.29 -11.96 10.61
C SER A 27 6.80 -10.80 9.77
N VAL A 28 6.92 -9.60 10.35
CA VAL A 28 7.59 -8.46 9.69
C VAL A 28 8.97 -8.91 9.20
N SER A 29 9.71 -9.64 10.04
CA SER A 29 11.04 -10.14 9.73
C SER A 29 11.07 -11.24 8.66
N ASN A 30 9.93 -11.82 8.27
CA ASN A 30 9.83 -12.74 7.14
C ASN A 30 9.60 -11.96 5.83
N LEU A 31 8.80 -10.89 5.88
CA LEU A 31 8.43 -10.07 4.72
C LEU A 31 9.46 -9.01 4.35
N PHE A 32 10.12 -8.43 5.36
CA PHE A 32 11.01 -7.29 5.20
C PHE A 32 12.41 -7.57 5.74
N GLN A 33 13.38 -6.84 5.19
CA GLN A 33 14.62 -6.51 5.87
C GLN A 33 14.37 -5.30 6.75
N VAL A 34 14.74 -5.38 8.03
CA VAL A 34 14.43 -4.32 9.00
C VAL A 34 15.72 -3.78 9.58
N SER A 35 15.93 -2.47 9.43
CA SER A 35 17.03 -1.75 10.08
C SER A 35 16.80 -1.75 11.59
N THR A 36 17.69 -2.37 12.36
CA THR A 36 17.53 -2.50 13.83
C THR A 36 18.79 -2.13 14.61
N ALA A 37 19.96 -2.06 13.96
CA ALA A 37 21.16 -1.62 14.64
C ALA A 37 21.11 -0.11 14.91
N LEU A 38 21.54 0.33 16.09
CA LEU A 38 21.53 1.76 16.47
C LEU A 38 22.36 2.65 15.52
N THR A 39 23.27 2.05 14.77
CA THR A 39 24.14 2.72 13.79
C THR A 39 23.54 2.75 12.38
N GLU A 40 22.45 2.00 12.12
CA GLU A 40 21.78 1.96 10.83
C GLU A 40 20.81 3.13 10.67
N THR A 41 20.74 3.68 9.45
CA THR A 41 19.77 4.70 9.08
C THR A 41 18.38 4.09 8.98
N GLY A 42 17.33 4.86 9.27
CA GLY A 42 15.95 4.34 9.24
C GLY A 42 15.60 3.32 10.35
N ASN A 43 16.38 3.23 11.44
CA ASN A 43 16.20 2.26 12.53
C ASN A 43 14.74 2.10 13.03
N CYS A 44 14.31 0.84 13.16
CA CYS A 44 12.98 0.38 13.59
C CYS A 44 12.95 -0.36 14.93
N ALA A 45 14.07 -0.50 15.65
CA ALA A 45 14.20 -1.36 16.83
C ALA A 45 13.16 -1.03 17.92
N ALA A 46 12.85 0.26 18.10
CA ALA A 46 11.88 0.72 19.10
C ALA A 46 10.41 0.38 18.75
N TYR A 47 10.12 -0.01 17.50
CA TYR A 47 8.75 -0.13 16.99
C TYR A 47 8.34 -1.56 16.63
N SER A 48 9.18 -2.56 16.89
CA SER A 48 8.95 -3.96 16.50
C SER A 48 7.54 -4.47 16.81
N THR A 49 7.03 -4.27 18.03
CA THR A 49 5.67 -4.68 18.41
C THR A 49 4.58 -4.00 17.58
N LYS A 50 4.71 -2.70 17.31
CA LYS A 50 3.73 -1.93 16.51
C LYS A 50 3.79 -2.33 15.04
N LEU A 51 4.97 -2.63 14.51
CA LEU A 51 5.14 -3.16 13.15
C LEU A 51 4.51 -4.54 12.98
N GLU A 52 4.69 -5.45 13.95
CA GLU A 52 4.05 -6.77 13.91
C GLU A 52 2.53 -6.67 13.98
N LEU A 53 2.01 -5.74 14.78
CA LEU A 53 0.58 -5.40 14.79
C LEU A 53 0.11 -4.92 13.41
N PHE A 54 0.82 -3.96 12.82
CA PHE A 54 0.45 -3.39 11.52
C PHE A 54 0.46 -4.43 10.40
N ILE A 55 1.49 -5.28 10.33
CA ILE A 55 1.54 -6.36 9.34
C ILE A 55 0.43 -7.38 9.58
N ARG A 56 0.16 -7.75 10.83
CA ARG A 56 -0.96 -8.65 11.15
C ARG A 56 -2.30 -8.09 10.69
N GLU A 57 -2.54 -6.80 10.92
CA GLU A 57 -3.79 -6.16 10.51
C GLU A 57 -3.87 -5.93 9.00
N ALA A 58 -2.77 -5.59 8.35
CA ALA A 58 -2.70 -5.54 6.89
C ALA A 58 -3.06 -6.89 6.25
N LYS A 59 -2.67 -8.03 6.86
CA LYS A 59 -3.11 -9.37 6.41
C LYS A 59 -4.61 -9.57 6.52
N ILE A 60 -5.20 -9.16 7.65
CA ILE A 60 -6.64 -9.25 7.87
C ILE A 60 -7.39 -8.43 6.79
N LEU A 61 -6.92 -7.21 6.53
CA LEU A 61 -7.50 -6.33 5.52
C LEU A 61 -7.31 -6.86 4.10
N ALA A 62 -6.12 -7.37 3.75
CA ALA A 62 -5.87 -7.98 2.45
C ALA A 62 -6.68 -9.26 2.23
N ARG A 63 -6.88 -10.08 3.27
CA ARG A 63 -7.81 -11.23 3.25
C ARG A 63 -9.24 -10.78 2.99
N ALA A 64 -9.70 -9.74 3.66
CA ALA A 64 -11.03 -9.19 3.42
C ALA A 64 -11.20 -8.72 1.97
N MET A 65 -10.23 -7.99 1.41
CA MET A 65 -10.30 -7.60 -0.01
C MET A 65 -10.30 -8.80 -0.97
N LYS A 66 -9.47 -9.81 -0.69
CA LYS A 66 -9.43 -11.04 -1.49
C LYS A 66 -10.76 -11.80 -1.43
N ASP A 67 -11.38 -11.85 -0.25
CA ASP A 67 -12.70 -12.45 -0.04
C ASP A 67 -13.79 -11.69 -0.80
N ALA A 68 -13.77 -10.35 -0.79
CA ALA A 68 -14.67 -9.55 -1.62
C ALA A 68 -14.48 -9.84 -3.10
N ALA A 69 -13.23 -9.91 -3.57
CA ALA A 69 -12.91 -10.18 -4.97
C ALA A 69 -13.34 -11.59 -5.42
N ASP A 70 -13.24 -12.59 -4.53
CA ASP A 70 -13.59 -13.97 -4.85
C ASP A 70 -15.09 -14.24 -4.78
N ASN A 71 -15.82 -13.51 -3.93
CA ASN A 71 -17.23 -13.78 -3.64
C ASN A 71 -18.16 -12.65 -4.09
N TYR A 72 -17.71 -11.67 -4.89
CA TYR A 72 -18.54 -10.52 -5.26
C TYR A 72 -19.87 -10.90 -5.91
N GLN A 73 -19.93 -12.03 -6.64
CA GLN A 73 -21.17 -12.48 -7.27
C GLN A 73 -22.24 -12.88 -6.24
N ASP A 74 -21.82 -13.43 -5.10
CA ASP A 74 -22.71 -13.93 -4.05
C ASP A 74 -22.83 -12.98 -2.84
N ASP A 75 -22.02 -11.91 -2.77
CA ASP A 75 -22.05 -10.92 -1.69
C ASP A 75 -22.39 -9.52 -2.21
N ILE A 76 -23.66 -9.14 -2.08
CA ILE A 76 -24.14 -7.81 -2.47
C ILE A 76 -23.40 -6.67 -1.74
N VAL A 77 -22.91 -6.91 -0.52
CA VAL A 77 -22.10 -5.91 0.20
C VAL A 77 -20.78 -5.68 -0.54
N ALA A 78 -20.14 -6.74 -1.04
CA ALA A 78 -18.92 -6.61 -1.84
C ALA A 78 -19.19 -5.81 -3.11
N GLN A 79 -20.25 -6.11 -3.86
CA GLN A 79 -20.62 -5.36 -5.07
C GLN A 79 -20.81 -3.88 -4.79
N LYS A 80 -21.64 -3.56 -3.79
CA LYS A 80 -21.93 -2.17 -3.43
C LYS A 80 -20.68 -1.40 -3.02
N LEU A 81 -19.79 -2.01 -2.22
CA LEU A 81 -18.54 -1.35 -1.85
C LEU A 81 -17.57 -1.22 -3.04
N LEU A 82 -17.51 -2.21 -3.94
CA LEU A 82 -16.70 -2.11 -5.16
C LEU A 82 -17.20 -0.97 -6.06
N THR A 83 -18.51 -0.80 -6.20
CA THR A 83 -19.10 0.36 -6.88
C THR A 83 -18.75 1.67 -6.15
N ALA A 84 -18.97 1.75 -4.84
CA ALA A 84 -18.76 2.99 -4.09
C ALA A 84 -17.30 3.47 -4.07
N TYR A 85 -16.35 2.56 -3.93
CA TYR A 85 -14.94 2.90 -3.78
C TYR A 85 -14.13 2.82 -5.08
N PHE A 86 -14.52 1.98 -6.05
CA PHE A 86 -13.77 1.82 -7.30
C PHE A 86 -14.57 2.15 -8.56
N GLY A 87 -15.85 2.52 -8.44
CA GLY A 87 -16.70 2.81 -9.60
C GLY A 87 -17.00 1.59 -10.46
N ILE A 88 -16.85 0.38 -9.91
CA ILE A 88 -17.08 -0.87 -10.64
C ILE A 88 -18.59 -1.14 -10.70
N GLU A 89 -19.14 -1.16 -11.90
CA GLU A 89 -20.55 -1.39 -12.19
C GLU A 89 -20.82 -2.85 -12.60
N TYR A 90 -22.06 -3.29 -12.41
CA TYR A 90 -22.52 -4.67 -12.65
C TYR A 90 -23.76 -4.67 -13.54
N ASP A 91 -23.80 -5.60 -14.48
CA ASP A 91 -24.98 -5.87 -15.30
C ASP A 91 -26.05 -6.53 -14.42
N TYR A 92 -27.18 -5.85 -14.24
CA TYR A 92 -28.26 -6.30 -13.36
C TYR A 92 -28.96 -7.58 -13.83
N ASP A 93 -28.88 -7.94 -15.11
CA ASP A 93 -29.52 -9.13 -15.66
C ASP A 93 -28.63 -10.37 -15.49
N THR A 94 -27.31 -10.20 -15.52
CA THR A 94 -26.33 -11.31 -15.47
C THR A 94 -25.54 -11.38 -14.17
N GLU A 95 -25.56 -10.34 -13.35
CA GLU A 95 -24.72 -10.15 -12.17
C GLU A 95 -23.20 -10.20 -12.49
N GLU A 96 -22.86 -10.04 -13.78
CA GLU A 96 -21.48 -9.92 -14.25
C GLU A 96 -21.02 -8.47 -14.19
N ILE A 97 -19.71 -8.24 -14.22
CA ILE A 97 -19.14 -6.89 -14.26
C ILE A 97 -19.43 -6.27 -15.62
N GLU A 98 -19.92 -5.03 -15.61
CA GLU A 98 -20.22 -4.33 -16.86
C GLU A 98 -18.96 -4.18 -17.73
N ALA A 99 -19.13 -4.25 -19.05
CA ALA A 99 -18.01 -4.18 -19.99
C ALA A 99 -17.14 -2.92 -19.81
N GLY A 100 -17.76 -1.78 -19.44
CA GLY A 100 -17.05 -0.53 -19.16
C GLY A 100 -16.24 -0.55 -17.86
N SER A 101 -16.49 -1.49 -16.96
CA SER A 101 -15.81 -1.64 -15.66
C SER A 101 -14.75 -2.73 -15.63
N LEU A 102 -14.54 -3.48 -16.73
CA LEU A 102 -13.61 -4.61 -16.77
C LEU A 102 -12.16 -4.20 -16.47
N GLU A 103 -11.71 -3.06 -16.98
CA GLU A 103 -10.35 -2.56 -16.74
C GLU A 103 -10.13 -2.21 -15.26
N ALA A 104 -11.09 -1.49 -14.66
CA ALA A 104 -11.06 -1.15 -13.24
C ALA A 104 -11.10 -2.41 -12.35
N TRP A 105 -11.93 -3.38 -12.72
CA TRP A 105 -11.99 -4.67 -12.04
C TRP A 105 -10.67 -5.45 -12.12
N ASP A 106 -10.07 -5.53 -13.30
CA ASP A 106 -8.81 -6.24 -13.50
C ASP A 106 -7.67 -5.57 -12.72
N SER A 107 -7.63 -4.24 -12.68
CA SER A 107 -6.71 -3.45 -11.85
C SER A 107 -6.89 -3.75 -10.36
N PHE A 108 -8.13 -3.65 -9.84
CA PHE A 108 -8.47 -3.96 -8.44
C PHE A 108 -8.07 -5.40 -8.06
N ARG A 109 -8.46 -6.38 -8.88
CA ARG A 109 -8.17 -7.80 -8.65
C ARG A 109 -6.66 -8.07 -8.69
N SER A 110 -5.95 -7.46 -9.64
CA SER A 110 -4.49 -7.57 -9.76
C SER A 110 -3.80 -7.04 -8.50
N THR A 111 -4.12 -5.82 -8.06
CA THR A 111 -3.56 -5.23 -6.84
C THR A 111 -3.87 -6.07 -5.60
N THR A 112 -5.13 -6.48 -5.44
CA THR A 112 -5.58 -7.31 -4.31
C THR A 112 -4.83 -8.64 -4.25
N ASN A 113 -4.67 -9.31 -5.38
CA ASN A 113 -3.92 -10.57 -5.45
C ASN A 113 -2.44 -10.39 -5.10
N ARG A 114 -1.83 -9.30 -5.54
CA ARG A 114 -0.42 -8.96 -5.24
C ARG A 114 -0.22 -8.65 -3.77
N LEU A 115 -1.13 -7.86 -3.17
CA LEU A 115 -1.14 -7.59 -1.72
C LEU A 115 -1.25 -8.87 -0.92
N TYR A 116 -2.23 -9.72 -1.27
CA TYR A 116 -2.42 -11.01 -0.61
C TYR A 116 -1.21 -11.93 -0.77
N SER A 117 -0.66 -12.05 -1.98
CA SER A 117 0.55 -12.83 -2.26
C SER A 117 1.74 -12.37 -1.43
N PHE A 118 2.01 -11.06 -1.40
CA PHE A 118 3.10 -10.51 -0.62
C PHE A 118 2.91 -10.80 0.87
N LEU A 119 1.74 -10.52 1.42
CA LEU A 119 1.47 -10.70 2.85
C LEU A 119 1.46 -12.15 3.32
N THR A 120 1.25 -13.11 2.41
CA THR A 120 1.26 -14.55 2.72
C THR A 120 2.58 -15.25 2.39
N THR A 121 3.33 -14.78 1.39
CA THR A 121 4.53 -15.47 0.89
C THR A 121 5.78 -14.60 0.77
N GLY A 122 5.64 -13.27 0.84
CA GLY A 122 6.71 -12.30 0.57
C GLY A 122 6.96 -12.03 -0.92
N ASN A 123 6.16 -12.63 -1.82
CA ASN A 123 6.34 -12.54 -3.26
C ASN A 123 5.44 -11.47 -3.89
N TYR A 124 6.05 -10.68 -4.77
CA TYR A 124 5.41 -9.77 -5.73
C TYR A 124 6.39 -9.53 -6.89
N ASP A 125 5.95 -8.87 -7.95
CA ASP A 125 6.82 -8.58 -9.09
C ASP A 125 7.84 -7.49 -8.71
N ARG A 126 9.13 -7.83 -8.82
CA ARG A 126 10.25 -6.92 -8.56
C ARG A 126 11.52 -7.40 -9.27
N PRO A 127 12.47 -6.50 -9.57
CA PRO A 127 13.72 -6.86 -10.25
C PRO A 127 14.70 -7.60 -9.33
N SER A 128 14.67 -7.36 -8.02
CA SER A 128 15.54 -8.03 -7.05
C SER A 128 14.84 -9.22 -6.39
N THR A 129 15.57 -10.29 -6.09
CA THR A 129 15.03 -11.39 -5.25
C THR A 129 15.06 -11.05 -3.76
N ASP A 130 15.81 -10.02 -3.37
CA ASP A 130 15.91 -9.58 -1.98
C ASP A 130 14.58 -9.05 -1.48
N ARG A 131 14.32 -9.28 -0.19
CA ARG A 131 13.13 -8.73 0.47
C ARG A 131 13.22 -7.22 0.55
N PRO A 132 12.08 -6.52 0.46
CA PRO A 132 12.05 -5.08 0.60
C PRO A 132 12.52 -4.65 1.99
N TRP A 133 13.02 -3.43 2.09
CA TRP A 133 13.38 -2.83 3.36
C TRP A 133 12.20 -2.16 4.05
N LEU A 134 12.23 -2.16 5.37
CA LEU A 134 11.34 -1.38 6.20
C LEU A 134 12.17 -0.42 7.06
N PHE A 135 11.93 0.87 6.87
CA PHE A 135 12.53 1.97 7.62
C PHE A 135 11.48 2.66 8.49
N CYS A 136 11.87 3.13 9.66
CA CYS A 136 10.95 3.76 10.63
C CYS A 136 11.25 5.25 10.87
N ASN A 137 12.04 5.85 9.99
CA ASN A 137 12.23 7.29 9.91
C ASN A 137 12.74 7.69 8.52
N GLY A 138 12.56 8.97 8.19
CA GLY A 138 12.94 9.47 6.88
C GLY A 138 14.41 9.82 6.70
N ASN A 139 15.26 9.60 7.72
CA ASN A 139 16.71 9.75 7.61
C ASN A 139 17.32 8.42 7.16
N PHE A 140 16.92 7.91 5.99
CA PHE A 140 17.35 6.60 5.49
C PHE A 140 18.54 6.72 4.51
N GLY A 141 18.70 7.87 3.84
CA GLY A 141 19.77 8.15 2.89
C GLY A 141 20.13 9.64 2.81
N ASN A 142 21.20 9.95 2.09
CA ASN A 142 21.71 11.31 1.90
C ASN A 142 21.38 11.78 0.47
N ARG A 143 20.78 12.97 0.34
CA ARG A 143 20.46 13.57 -0.96
C ARG A 143 21.73 14.02 -1.69
N PHE A 144 21.81 13.73 -2.99
CA PHE A 144 22.84 14.22 -3.90
C PHE A 144 22.18 14.88 -5.13
N PRO A 145 22.78 15.93 -5.72
CA PRO A 145 22.34 16.41 -7.03
C PRO A 145 22.77 15.44 -8.13
N TRP A 146 22.03 15.41 -9.25
CA TRP A 146 22.32 14.56 -10.41
C TRP A 146 23.74 14.71 -10.98
N ASN A 147 24.34 15.88 -10.87
CA ASN A 147 25.70 16.16 -11.35
C ASN A 147 26.81 15.85 -10.32
N ALA A 148 26.48 15.20 -9.19
CA ALA A 148 27.47 14.72 -8.25
C ALA A 148 28.21 13.48 -8.79
N GLU A 149 29.44 13.27 -8.31
CA GLU A 149 30.23 12.06 -8.59
C GLU A 149 29.45 10.80 -8.18
N ALA A 150 29.38 9.82 -9.07
CA ALA A 150 28.73 8.54 -8.82
C ALA A 150 29.60 7.64 -7.93
N LYS A 151 28.94 6.83 -7.10
CA LYS A 151 29.59 5.85 -6.23
C LYS A 151 29.38 4.42 -6.72
N ASP A 152 30.40 3.59 -6.55
CA ASP A 152 30.39 2.15 -6.82
C ASP A 152 29.74 1.35 -5.68
N ARG A 153 29.63 0.02 -5.85
CA ARG A 153 29.16 -0.92 -4.84
C ARG A 153 29.96 -0.95 -3.53
N ALA A 154 31.14 -0.35 -3.49
CA ALA A 154 31.98 -0.21 -2.29
C ALA A 154 31.83 1.19 -1.64
N GLY A 155 30.94 2.04 -2.18
CA GLY A 155 30.71 3.41 -1.73
C GLY A 155 31.83 4.38 -2.10
N LYS A 156 32.75 3.98 -2.99
CA LYS A 156 33.84 4.82 -3.49
C LYS A 156 33.39 5.52 -4.76
N ARG A 157 33.96 6.70 -5.03
CA ARG A 157 33.77 7.34 -6.33
C ARG A 157 34.23 6.40 -7.46
N ILE A 158 33.48 6.36 -8.54
CA ILE A 158 33.87 5.64 -9.76
C ILE A 158 34.94 6.48 -10.46
N VAL A 159 36.03 5.83 -10.87
CA VAL A 159 37.11 6.45 -11.68
C VAL A 159 37.36 5.51 -12.84
N LEU A 160 37.27 6.04 -14.06
CA LEU A 160 37.52 5.31 -15.30
C LEU A 160 38.80 5.86 -15.94
N GLU A 161 39.61 4.95 -16.46
CA GLU A 161 40.79 5.29 -17.26
C GLU A 161 40.30 5.64 -18.66
N GLU A 162 40.62 6.82 -19.20
CA GLU A 162 40.37 7.11 -20.61
C GLU A 162 41.39 6.34 -21.48
N ASP A 163 40.90 5.74 -22.57
CA ASP A 163 41.67 4.87 -23.48
C ASP A 163 42.66 5.64 -24.39
N ASP A 164 42.69 6.99 -24.33
CA ASP A 164 43.61 7.82 -25.10
C ASP A 164 44.84 8.20 -24.25
N ASP A 165 46.01 8.31 -24.90
CA ASP A 165 47.36 8.50 -24.31
C ASP A 165 47.55 9.78 -23.42
N GLU A 166 46.48 10.44 -22.98
CA GLU A 166 46.45 11.55 -22.02
C GLU A 166 45.90 11.05 -20.67
N GLU A 167 46.65 11.27 -19.58
CA GLU A 167 46.36 10.79 -18.20
C GLU A 167 45.11 11.42 -17.54
N ASP A 168 44.04 11.70 -18.28
CA ASP A 168 42.84 12.33 -17.73
C ASP A 168 41.86 11.26 -17.23
N GLU A 169 41.67 11.21 -15.91
CA GLU A 169 40.67 10.34 -15.26
C GLU A 169 39.25 10.85 -15.56
N PHE A 170 38.40 10.00 -16.16
CA PHE A 170 36.97 10.29 -16.27
C PHE A 170 36.25 9.90 -14.98
N ILE A 171 35.56 10.87 -14.35
CA ILE A 171 34.75 10.65 -13.15
C ILE A 171 33.27 10.80 -13.54
N PRO A 172 32.52 9.70 -13.72
CA PRO A 172 31.13 9.77 -14.10
C PRO A 172 30.28 10.39 -12.99
N THR A 173 29.29 11.18 -13.40
CA THR A 173 28.25 11.70 -12.50
C THR A 173 27.12 10.69 -12.35
N ILE A 174 26.25 10.88 -11.35
CA ILE A 174 25.03 10.05 -11.19
C ILE A 174 24.17 10.11 -12.47
N LEU A 175 24.11 11.28 -13.13
CA LEU A 175 23.40 11.42 -14.40
C LEU A 175 24.03 10.58 -15.52
N ASP A 176 25.36 10.48 -15.61
CA ASP A 176 26.02 9.67 -16.64
C ASP A 176 25.73 8.17 -16.48
N ILE A 177 25.47 7.72 -15.23
CA ILE A 177 25.10 6.33 -14.92
C ILE A 177 23.64 6.03 -15.23
N TYR A 178 22.75 6.97 -14.88
CA TYR A 178 21.30 6.76 -14.86
C TYR A 178 20.59 7.64 -15.91
N GLU A 179 21.22 7.87 -17.06
CA GLU A 179 20.71 8.79 -18.11
C GLU A 179 19.32 8.38 -18.62
N ASP A 180 19.10 7.07 -18.78
CA ASP A 180 17.81 6.49 -19.19
C ASP A 180 16.79 6.38 -18.05
N PHE A 181 17.09 6.91 -16.86
CA PHE A 181 16.13 6.87 -15.77
C PHE A 181 14.95 7.78 -16.09
N GLU A 182 13.82 7.14 -16.38
CA GLU A 182 12.54 7.82 -16.52
C GLU A 182 12.36 8.75 -15.31
N ASN A 183 12.18 10.06 -15.56
CA ASN A 183 12.00 11.12 -14.56
C ASN A 183 13.26 11.88 -14.09
N VAL A 184 14.40 11.80 -14.80
CA VAL A 184 15.48 12.80 -14.64
C VAL A 184 14.89 14.22 -14.72
N GLY A 185 15.07 15.01 -13.66
CA GLY A 185 14.52 16.36 -13.51
C GLY A 185 13.31 16.49 -12.59
N PHE A 186 12.55 15.41 -12.39
CA PHE A 186 11.44 15.34 -11.44
C PHE A 186 11.81 14.61 -10.14
N THR A 187 12.89 13.82 -10.16
CA THR A 187 13.43 13.13 -8.99
C THR A 187 14.81 13.65 -8.60
N GLU A 188 15.27 13.26 -7.42
CA GLU A 188 16.61 13.52 -6.88
C GLU A 188 17.22 12.21 -6.36
N PRO A 189 18.51 11.96 -6.61
CA PRO A 189 19.23 10.82 -6.06
C PRO A 189 19.41 10.90 -4.54
N TYR A 190 19.24 9.77 -3.87
CA TYR A 190 19.56 9.57 -2.46
C TYR A 190 20.49 8.37 -2.33
N TRP A 191 21.67 8.58 -1.77
CA TRP A 191 22.61 7.50 -1.46
C TRP A 191 22.30 6.89 -0.11
N VAL A 192 22.11 5.58 -0.07
CA VAL A 192 21.82 4.82 1.15
C VAL A 192 23.05 4.01 1.52
N GLU A 193 23.82 4.52 2.48
CA GLU A 193 25.16 4.00 2.84
C GLU A 193 25.13 2.51 3.20
N GLN A 194 24.12 2.07 3.96
CA GLN A 194 23.96 0.67 4.37
C GLN A 194 23.68 -0.31 3.21
N HIS A 195 23.30 0.19 2.02
CA HIS A 195 23.04 -0.61 0.83
C HIS A 195 24.03 -0.36 -0.30
N MET A 196 24.91 0.63 -0.13
CA MET A 196 25.85 1.05 -1.17
C MET A 196 25.15 1.27 -2.52
N GLY A 197 23.98 1.90 -2.50
CA GLY A 197 23.13 2.07 -3.66
C GLY A 197 22.33 3.38 -3.61
N TYR A 198 21.86 3.80 -4.79
CA TYR A 198 21.01 4.97 -4.95
C TYR A 198 19.53 4.60 -4.92
N VAL A 199 18.69 5.52 -4.47
CA VAL A 199 17.25 5.55 -4.78
C VAL A 199 16.86 6.91 -5.32
N PHE A 200 15.74 6.98 -6.00
CA PHE A 200 15.27 8.21 -6.65
C PHE A 200 13.93 8.61 -6.08
N LEU A 201 13.88 9.75 -5.41
CA LEU A 201 12.66 10.28 -4.80
C LEU A 201 12.22 11.56 -5.51
N PRO A 202 10.93 11.95 -5.46
CA PRO A 202 10.47 13.21 -6.03
C PRO A 202 11.30 14.40 -5.53
N LYS A 203 11.60 15.37 -6.40
CA LYS A 203 12.45 16.53 -6.11
C LYS A 203 11.93 17.42 -4.98
N SER A 204 10.61 17.39 -4.77
CA SER A 204 9.90 18.02 -3.66
C SER A 204 10.24 17.40 -2.30
N SER A 205 10.82 16.20 -2.28
CA SER A 205 11.21 15.49 -1.06
C SER A 205 12.33 16.25 -0.32
N PRO A 206 12.13 16.60 0.96
CA PRO A 206 13.19 17.11 1.80
C PRO A 206 14.20 15.99 2.12
N GLY A 207 15.38 16.36 2.62
CA GLY A 207 16.42 15.38 3.00
C GLY A 207 15.95 14.33 4.01
N ASN A 208 14.89 14.62 4.78
CA ASN A 208 14.15 13.65 5.59
C ASN A 208 12.73 13.52 5.03
N ILE A 209 12.40 12.39 4.40
CA ILE A 209 11.10 12.20 3.73
C ILE A 209 9.91 12.37 4.69
N CYS A 210 10.07 12.10 5.99
CA CYS A 210 9.01 12.27 6.99
C CYS A 210 8.69 13.72 7.32
N ASN A 211 9.50 14.67 6.82
CA ASN A 211 9.19 16.09 6.85
C ASN A 211 8.50 16.57 5.57
N TYR A 212 8.32 15.70 4.58
CA TYR A 212 7.58 16.04 3.37
C TYR A 212 6.13 16.34 3.73
N LYS A 213 5.57 17.38 3.09
CA LYS A 213 4.21 17.84 3.33
C LYS A 213 3.37 17.68 2.08
N VAL A 214 2.21 17.06 2.26
CA VAL A 214 1.13 17.04 1.29
C VAL A 214 0.02 17.92 1.85
N GLY A 215 -0.24 19.05 1.19
CA GLY A 215 -1.09 20.11 1.73
C GLY A 215 -0.59 20.62 3.09
N ARG A 216 -1.39 20.40 4.15
CA ARG A 216 -1.08 20.84 5.53
C ARG A 216 -0.49 19.73 6.41
N SER A 217 -0.45 18.49 5.94
CA SER A 217 -0.05 17.32 6.72
C SER A 217 1.32 16.83 6.31
N THR A 218 2.09 16.33 7.27
CA THR A 218 3.31 15.56 6.99
C THR A 218 2.93 14.14 6.57
N VAL A 219 3.67 13.55 5.63
CA VAL A 219 3.46 12.16 5.23
C VAL A 219 3.60 11.19 6.41
N ALA A 220 2.79 10.14 6.41
CA ALA A 220 2.80 9.08 7.42
C ALA A 220 3.69 7.90 7.02
N GLY A 221 3.89 7.71 5.72
CA GLY A 221 4.80 6.74 5.14
C GLY A 221 5.20 7.16 3.72
N ALA A 222 6.04 6.33 3.10
CA ALA A 222 6.35 6.40 1.68
C ALA A 222 6.89 5.05 1.20
N THR A 223 6.61 4.70 -0.04
CA THR A 223 7.23 3.59 -0.74
C THR A 223 8.34 4.09 -1.66
N VAL A 224 9.45 3.35 -1.68
CA VAL A 224 10.65 3.66 -2.46
C VAL A 224 10.91 2.50 -3.41
N PRO A 225 10.54 2.61 -4.69
CA PRO A 225 10.92 1.63 -5.69
C PRO A 225 12.44 1.49 -5.75
N GLY A 226 12.90 0.25 -5.85
CA GLY A 226 14.30 -0.09 -5.98
C GLY A 226 14.87 0.16 -7.37
N ASN A 227 16.04 -0.41 -7.64
CA ASN A 227 16.63 -0.45 -8.97
C ASN A 227 17.44 -1.72 -9.16
N ALA A 228 17.56 -2.13 -10.44
CA ALA A 228 18.42 -3.23 -10.83
C ALA A 228 19.90 -2.86 -10.67
N GLU A 229 20.76 -3.87 -10.59
CA GLU A 229 22.21 -3.69 -10.60
C GLU A 229 22.62 -3.08 -11.95
N ILE A 230 23.54 -2.11 -11.90
CA ILE A 230 24.13 -1.53 -13.11
C ILE A 230 25.55 -2.06 -13.25
N THR A 231 25.79 -2.75 -14.37
CA THR A 231 27.08 -3.38 -14.68
C THR A 231 27.89 -2.63 -15.75
N GLU A 232 27.32 -1.58 -16.34
CA GLU A 232 27.92 -0.85 -17.46
C GLU A 232 27.43 0.60 -17.46
N ILE A 233 28.32 1.56 -17.73
CA ILE A 233 27.92 2.94 -17.95
C ILE A 233 27.42 3.07 -19.37
N TYR A 234 26.16 3.45 -19.52
CA TYR A 234 25.50 3.55 -20.82
C TYR A 234 26.28 4.43 -21.83
N LYS A 235 26.81 5.57 -21.36
CA LYS A 235 27.45 6.58 -22.19
C LYS A 235 28.79 6.15 -22.78
N THR A 236 29.56 5.35 -22.05
CA THR A 236 30.93 4.98 -22.45
C THR A 236 31.07 3.50 -22.79
N GLY A 237 30.14 2.65 -22.34
CA GLY A 237 30.26 1.19 -22.40
C GLY A 237 31.22 0.60 -21.36
N ASP A 238 31.73 1.43 -20.44
CA ASP A 238 32.68 0.98 -19.43
C ASP A 238 32.02 0.11 -18.38
N THR A 239 32.70 -0.98 -18.02
CA THR A 239 32.21 -1.87 -16.96
C THR A 239 32.29 -1.18 -15.60
N VAL A 240 31.14 -0.97 -14.98
CA VAL A 240 31.03 -0.52 -13.58
C VAL A 240 30.25 -1.54 -12.79
N ALA A 241 30.28 -1.46 -11.46
CA ALA A 241 29.40 -2.28 -10.64
C ALA A 241 28.76 -1.41 -9.57
N ILE A 242 27.50 -1.07 -9.78
CA ILE A 242 26.68 -0.31 -8.83
C ILE A 242 25.60 -1.25 -8.33
N SER A 243 25.56 -1.43 -7.01
CA SER A 243 24.64 -2.35 -6.35
C SER A 243 23.20 -2.05 -6.74
N SER A 244 22.42 -3.11 -6.94
CA SER A 244 20.97 -2.99 -6.94
C SER A 244 20.49 -2.44 -5.60
N PHE A 245 19.38 -1.71 -5.63
CA PHE A 245 18.66 -1.32 -4.42
C PHE A 245 17.35 -2.12 -4.36
N PRO A 246 17.10 -2.92 -3.32
CA PRO A 246 15.80 -3.56 -3.11
C PRO A 246 14.71 -2.53 -2.82
N ASP A 247 13.45 -2.80 -3.16
CA ASP A 247 12.36 -1.87 -2.82
C ASP A 247 12.30 -1.58 -1.32
N GLY A 248 11.72 -0.46 -0.93
CA GLY A 248 11.62 -0.05 0.47
C GLY A 248 10.26 0.54 0.82
N VAL A 249 9.89 0.40 2.10
CA VAL A 249 8.80 1.13 2.73
C VAL A 249 9.39 1.92 3.90
N ILE A 250 9.00 3.17 4.00
CA ILE A 250 9.37 4.09 5.08
C ILE A 250 8.10 4.39 5.85
N LEU A 251 8.06 4.10 7.14
CA LEU A 251 7.02 4.55 8.05
C LEU A 251 7.55 5.66 8.93
N CYS A 252 6.81 6.76 9.02
CA CYS A 252 7.27 7.93 9.74
C CYS A 252 6.96 7.82 11.25
N PRO A 253 7.81 8.36 12.14
CA PRO A 253 7.65 8.22 13.58
C PRO A 253 6.28 8.64 14.10
N LYS A 254 5.65 9.64 13.47
CA LYS A 254 4.29 10.10 13.82
C LYS A 254 3.23 8.99 13.78
N LEU A 255 3.39 8.00 12.89
CA LEU A 255 2.50 6.83 12.80
C LEU A 255 2.89 5.75 13.82
N LEU A 256 4.14 5.76 14.28
CA LEU A 256 4.74 4.70 15.10
C LEU A 256 4.81 5.05 16.59
N THR A 257 4.61 6.31 16.97
CA THR A 257 4.43 6.74 18.36
C THR A 257 2.95 6.74 18.73
N ASP A 258 2.65 6.62 20.02
CA ASP A 258 1.28 6.63 20.56
C ASP A 258 0.76 8.06 20.82
N ASP A 259 1.38 9.07 20.21
CA ASP A 259 1.07 10.49 20.44
C ASP A 259 -0.15 10.96 19.64
N THR A 260 -0.71 10.09 18.80
CA THR A 260 -1.85 10.37 17.96
C THR A 260 -3.16 9.85 18.59
N PRO A 261 -4.25 10.65 18.56
CA PRO A 261 -5.56 10.22 19.04
C PRO A 261 -6.27 9.20 18.12
N TRP A 262 -5.64 8.79 17.01
CA TRP A 262 -6.17 7.80 16.07
C TRP A 262 -6.28 6.43 16.73
N ARG A 263 -7.27 5.62 16.32
CA ARG A 263 -7.39 4.25 16.81
C ARG A 263 -6.21 3.46 16.24
N ALA A 264 -5.26 3.08 17.09
CA ALA A 264 -4.03 2.42 16.67
C ALA A 264 -4.24 1.08 15.92
N SER A 265 -5.43 0.46 16.03
CA SER A 265 -5.65 -0.94 15.65
C SER A 265 -7.11 -1.26 15.34
N LEU A 266 -7.33 -2.31 14.54
CA LEU A 266 -8.65 -2.85 14.17
C LEU A 266 -9.45 -3.31 15.40
N ASP A 267 -8.80 -3.90 16.39
CA ASP A 267 -9.44 -4.41 17.61
C ASP A 267 -10.07 -3.32 18.50
N ARG A 268 -9.73 -2.05 18.25
CA ARG A 268 -10.32 -0.88 18.93
C ARG A 268 -11.51 -0.29 18.18
N ILE A 269 -11.84 -0.80 17.00
CA ILE A 269 -13.01 -0.35 16.25
C ILE A 269 -14.26 -0.96 16.90
N SER A 270 -15.17 -0.09 17.32
CA SER A 270 -16.46 -0.48 17.89
C SER A 270 -17.57 -0.40 16.85
N TYR A 271 -18.63 -1.19 17.06
CA TYR A 271 -19.82 -1.12 16.23
C TYR A 271 -20.51 0.25 16.33
N VAL A 272 -20.67 0.89 15.18
CA VAL A 272 -21.50 2.05 14.89
C VAL A 272 -22.87 1.57 14.45
N ASP A 273 -23.92 2.01 15.14
CA ASP A 273 -25.31 1.66 14.80
C ASP A 273 -25.85 2.60 13.74
N PRO A 274 -26.12 2.12 12.50
CA PRO A 274 -26.65 2.97 11.41
C PRO A 274 -28.05 3.50 11.68
N THR A 275 -28.76 2.94 12.67
CA THR A 275 -30.14 3.36 13.00
C THR A 275 -30.19 4.42 14.09
N ASN A 276 -29.05 4.75 14.70
CA ASN A 276 -28.94 5.83 15.67
C ASN A 276 -28.66 7.16 14.95
N PRO A 277 -29.56 8.16 15.01
CA PRO A 277 -29.36 9.45 14.35
C PRO A 277 -28.13 10.24 14.83
N GLU A 278 -27.58 9.92 16.01
CA GLU A 278 -26.33 10.52 16.48
C GLU A 278 -25.11 10.10 15.62
N ASN A 279 -25.25 9.06 14.80
CA ASN A 279 -24.23 8.57 13.90
C ASN A 279 -24.43 9.04 12.44
N ASP A 280 -25.38 9.94 12.16
CA ASP A 280 -25.65 10.42 10.78
C ASP A 280 -24.43 11.15 10.18
N ASP A 281 -23.65 11.84 11.01
CA ASP A 281 -22.41 12.53 10.60
C ASP A 281 -21.15 11.64 10.77
N PHE A 282 -21.31 10.39 11.20
CA PHE A 282 -20.20 9.50 11.49
C PHE A 282 -19.68 8.87 10.19
N LEU A 283 -18.39 8.97 9.92
CA LEU A 283 -17.80 8.52 8.66
C LEU A 283 -16.79 7.39 8.86
N LEU A 284 -16.45 6.69 7.78
CA LEU A 284 -15.42 5.65 7.80
C LEU A 284 -14.07 6.20 8.28
N GLU A 285 -13.73 7.45 7.93
CA GLU A 285 -12.51 8.11 8.38
C GLU A 285 -12.40 8.23 9.91
N ASP A 286 -13.52 8.27 10.63
CA ASP A 286 -13.56 8.31 12.11
C ASP A 286 -13.18 6.97 12.77
N VAL A 287 -13.11 5.89 11.98
CA VAL A 287 -12.74 4.54 12.45
C VAL A 287 -11.54 3.95 11.76
N MET A 288 -10.93 4.67 10.81
CA MET A 288 -9.73 4.20 10.12
C MET A 288 -8.60 3.92 11.13
N PRO A 289 -8.08 2.69 11.18
CA PRO A 289 -6.99 2.37 12.07
C PRO A 289 -5.65 2.84 11.50
N GLU A 290 -4.69 3.17 12.36
CA GLU A 290 -3.32 3.53 11.92
C GLU A 290 -2.67 2.42 11.08
N SER A 291 -2.99 1.16 11.37
CA SER A 291 -2.51 0.01 10.62
C SER A 291 -2.98 -0.04 9.17
N ALA A 292 -4.08 0.64 8.80
CA ALA A 292 -4.52 0.74 7.41
C ALA A 292 -3.50 1.50 6.54
N MET A 293 -2.67 2.37 7.15
CA MET A 293 -1.57 3.02 6.44
C MET A 293 -0.49 2.02 6.01
N MET A 294 -0.27 0.92 6.75
CA MET A 294 0.61 -0.14 6.27
C MET A 294 0.05 -0.75 4.98
N LEU A 295 -1.24 -1.06 4.92
CA LEU A 295 -1.86 -1.59 3.71
C LEU A 295 -1.75 -0.62 2.53
N HIS A 296 -1.97 0.69 2.78
CA HIS A 296 -1.79 1.75 1.80
C HIS A 296 -0.38 1.72 1.19
N GLU A 297 0.67 1.73 2.02
CA GLU A 297 2.05 1.68 1.53
C GLU A 297 2.37 0.36 0.82
N LEU A 298 1.80 -0.76 1.30
CA LEU A 298 1.95 -2.03 0.62
C LEU A 298 1.33 -2.05 -0.77
N ALA A 299 0.25 -1.27 -1.01
CA ALA A 299 -0.37 -1.19 -2.34
C ALA A 299 0.59 -0.55 -3.36
N HIS A 300 1.29 0.51 -2.95
CA HIS A 300 2.39 1.07 -3.73
C HIS A 300 3.49 0.03 -3.97
N LEU A 301 3.96 -0.64 -2.91
CA LEU A 301 5.08 -1.57 -2.97
C LEU A 301 4.84 -2.70 -3.98
N VAL A 302 3.70 -3.38 -3.88
CA VAL A 302 3.43 -4.57 -4.69
C VAL A 302 3.06 -4.25 -6.14
N THR A 303 2.88 -2.97 -6.47
CA THR A 303 2.59 -2.47 -7.83
C THR A 303 3.71 -1.60 -8.41
N ALA A 304 4.81 -1.36 -7.67
CA ALA A 304 5.93 -0.51 -8.10
C ALA A 304 6.58 -0.93 -9.43
N TRP A 305 6.45 -2.21 -9.78
CA TRP A 305 6.97 -2.81 -11.01
C TRP A 305 5.88 -3.45 -11.88
N ARG A 306 4.61 -3.14 -11.61
CA ARG A 306 3.51 -3.55 -12.49
C ARG A 306 3.65 -2.79 -13.80
N LEU A 307 3.45 -3.50 -14.91
CA LEU A 307 3.48 -2.94 -16.25
C LEU A 307 2.08 -3.00 -16.87
N ASP A 308 1.72 -1.97 -17.64
CA ASP A 308 0.55 -1.98 -18.51
C ASP A 308 0.79 -2.80 -19.78
N GLU A 309 -0.21 -2.85 -20.68
CA GLU A 309 -0.12 -3.55 -21.96
C GLU A 309 0.98 -3.03 -22.89
N ASN A 310 1.42 -1.78 -22.69
CA ASN A 310 2.47 -1.13 -23.47
C ASN A 310 3.87 -1.29 -22.83
N GLY A 311 3.96 -1.97 -21.69
CA GLY A 311 5.20 -2.12 -20.93
C GLY A 311 5.59 -0.86 -20.13
N GLN A 312 4.68 0.10 -19.97
CA GLN A 312 4.88 1.27 -19.10
C GLN A 312 4.55 0.92 -17.65
N ARG A 313 5.19 1.59 -16.69
CA ARG A 313 4.89 1.38 -15.26
C ARG A 313 3.47 1.83 -14.94
N ASP A 314 2.70 0.91 -14.39
CA ASP A 314 1.32 1.11 -13.92
C ASP A 314 1.25 0.91 -12.40
N MET A 315 1.86 1.83 -11.67
CA MET A 315 1.98 1.77 -10.22
C MET A 315 0.79 2.47 -9.56
N VAL A 316 0.19 1.85 -8.55
CA VAL A 316 -0.78 2.52 -7.67
C VAL A 316 -0.06 3.69 -7.00
N GLY A 317 -0.59 4.90 -7.14
CA GLY A 317 -0.05 6.13 -6.61
C GLY A 317 -0.97 6.80 -5.59
N ASP A 318 -0.68 8.07 -5.32
CA ASP A 318 -1.40 8.92 -4.37
C ASP A 318 -2.17 10.00 -5.13
N VAL A 319 -3.42 9.70 -5.50
CA VAL A 319 -4.28 10.65 -6.22
C VAL A 319 -4.99 11.57 -5.22
N THR A 320 -5.58 10.98 -4.18
CA THR A 320 -6.29 11.71 -3.12
C THR A 320 -6.38 10.88 -1.84
N TYR A 321 -6.51 11.56 -0.69
CA TYR A 321 -6.58 10.95 0.65
C TYR A 321 -7.92 11.13 1.36
N ALA A 322 -8.63 12.24 1.13
CA ALA A 322 -9.87 12.53 1.87
C ALA A 322 -10.98 11.58 1.42
N LEU A 323 -11.78 11.04 2.35
CA LEU A 323 -12.82 10.06 2.03
C LEU A 323 -13.79 10.58 0.96
N VAL A 324 -14.23 11.84 1.09
CA VAL A 324 -15.13 12.47 0.11
C VAL A 324 -14.49 12.54 -1.28
N GLU A 325 -13.21 12.87 -1.37
CA GLU A 325 -12.49 12.95 -2.64
C GLU A 325 -12.27 11.57 -3.26
N VAL A 326 -12.00 10.54 -2.44
CA VAL A 326 -11.92 9.14 -2.89
C VAL A 326 -13.25 8.67 -3.49
N LEU A 327 -14.37 8.97 -2.82
CA LEU A 327 -15.71 8.62 -3.33
C LEU A 327 -16.06 9.41 -4.60
N GLN A 328 -15.70 10.70 -4.66
CA GLN A 328 -15.83 11.50 -5.88
C GLN A 328 -14.98 10.96 -7.02
N LEU A 329 -13.78 10.46 -6.73
CA LEU A 329 -12.90 9.86 -7.73
C LEU A 329 -13.56 8.62 -8.32
N ALA A 330 -14.05 7.71 -7.48
CA ALA A 330 -14.78 6.51 -7.91
C ALA A 330 -16.02 6.84 -8.76
N GLY A 331 -16.78 7.86 -8.35
CA GLY A 331 -17.99 8.30 -9.06
C GLY A 331 -17.75 9.20 -10.29
N GLY A 332 -16.50 9.47 -10.68
CA GLY A 332 -16.15 10.32 -11.84
C GLY A 332 -16.41 11.83 -11.63
N GLY A 333 -16.56 12.27 -10.38
CA GLY A 333 -16.79 13.67 -10.01
C GLY A 333 -15.54 14.42 -9.53
N PHE A 334 -14.40 13.73 -9.36
CA PHE A 334 -13.18 14.35 -8.85
C PHE A 334 -12.49 15.24 -9.88
N HIS A 335 -12.00 16.39 -9.41
CA HIS A 335 -11.26 17.37 -10.20
C HIS A 335 -10.01 17.80 -9.41
N THR A 336 -8.90 18.04 -10.11
CA THR A 336 -7.69 18.63 -9.54
C THR A 336 -7.92 20.08 -9.09
N GLU A 337 -6.98 20.67 -8.36
CA GLU A 337 -7.09 22.05 -7.87
C GLU A 337 -7.28 23.09 -8.99
N ASP A 338 -6.80 22.81 -10.20
CA ASP A 338 -6.98 23.66 -11.38
C ASP A 338 -8.29 23.41 -12.15
N GLY A 339 -9.12 22.50 -11.66
CA GLY A 339 -10.42 22.15 -12.23
C GLY A 339 -10.36 21.13 -13.37
N THR A 340 -9.22 20.46 -13.58
CA THR A 340 -9.12 19.38 -14.57
C THR A 340 -9.84 18.13 -14.07
N PRO A 341 -10.78 17.55 -14.83
CA PRO A 341 -11.42 16.30 -14.44
C PRO A 341 -10.42 15.15 -14.43
N VAL A 342 -10.56 14.26 -13.45
CA VAL A 342 -9.74 13.05 -13.34
C VAL A 342 -10.61 11.85 -13.65
N ASP A 343 -10.09 10.92 -14.46
CA ASP A 343 -10.77 9.69 -14.83
C ASP A 343 -11.10 8.84 -13.59
N SER A 344 -12.31 8.26 -13.52
CA SER A 344 -12.72 7.42 -12.38
C SER A 344 -11.90 6.14 -12.26
N PHE A 345 -11.30 5.65 -13.36
CA PHE A 345 -10.33 4.54 -13.33
C PHE A 345 -9.20 4.80 -12.32
N MET A 346 -8.82 6.06 -12.11
CA MET A 346 -7.79 6.45 -11.14
C MET A 346 -8.13 6.08 -9.70
N ALA A 347 -9.39 5.75 -9.38
CA ALA A 347 -9.76 5.17 -8.08
C ALA A 347 -9.03 3.85 -7.83
N THR A 348 -8.82 3.04 -8.87
CA THR A 348 -8.04 1.78 -8.79
C THR A 348 -6.53 2.01 -8.77
N MET A 349 -6.10 3.23 -9.10
CA MET A 349 -4.72 3.69 -9.08
C MET A 349 -4.40 4.51 -7.83
N ASN A 350 -5.30 4.57 -6.85
CA ASN A 350 -5.13 5.35 -5.63
C ASN A 350 -5.03 4.43 -4.41
N ALA A 351 -3.88 4.43 -3.72
CA ALA A 351 -3.62 3.53 -2.58
C ALA A 351 -4.63 3.72 -1.44
N GLN A 352 -5.07 4.96 -1.20
CA GLN A 352 -6.05 5.26 -0.15
C GLN A 352 -7.41 4.59 -0.41
N THR A 353 -7.80 4.43 -1.67
CA THR A 353 -9.05 3.73 -2.03
C THR A 353 -9.06 2.30 -1.51
N TYR A 354 -7.94 1.57 -1.68
CA TYR A 354 -7.80 0.22 -1.14
C TYR A 354 -7.87 0.19 0.39
N ALA A 355 -7.27 1.16 1.06
CA ALA A 355 -7.33 1.25 2.53
C ALA A 355 -8.77 1.43 3.04
N TYR A 356 -9.53 2.36 2.46
CA TYR A 356 -10.94 2.56 2.83
C TYR A 356 -11.79 1.33 2.51
N PHE A 357 -11.68 0.80 1.28
CA PHE A 357 -12.43 -0.37 0.87
C PHE A 357 -12.17 -1.58 1.79
N ALA A 358 -10.89 -1.85 2.11
CA ALA A 358 -10.54 -2.98 2.94
C ALA A 358 -11.14 -2.89 4.34
N VAL A 359 -11.11 -1.70 4.96
CA VAL A 359 -11.69 -1.49 6.30
C VAL A 359 -13.21 -1.58 6.25
N ALA A 360 -13.86 -0.98 5.24
CA ALA A 360 -15.31 -1.07 5.06
C ALA A 360 -15.77 -2.53 4.91
N TYR A 361 -15.13 -3.30 4.02
CA TYR A 361 -15.51 -4.69 3.81
C TYR A 361 -15.19 -5.56 5.03
N TRP A 362 -14.00 -5.42 5.63
CA TRP A 362 -13.64 -6.10 6.88
C TRP A 362 -14.67 -5.85 7.98
N TYR A 363 -15.13 -4.61 8.14
CA TYR A 363 -16.13 -4.22 9.13
C TYR A 363 -17.45 -4.97 8.92
N SER A 364 -17.83 -5.21 7.66
CA SER A 364 -19.01 -6.00 7.29
C SER A 364 -18.90 -7.48 7.64
N LEU A 365 -17.69 -8.02 7.75
CA LEU A 365 -17.44 -9.42 8.10
C LEU A 365 -17.44 -9.66 9.61
N GLN A 366 -17.45 -8.60 10.43
CA GLN A 366 -17.32 -8.74 11.88
C GLN A 366 -18.63 -9.22 12.55
N GLU A 367 -18.47 -10.11 13.53
CA GLU A 367 -19.56 -10.52 14.42
C GLU A 367 -19.71 -9.52 15.57
N TRP A 368 -20.68 -8.62 15.46
CA TRP A 368 -20.91 -7.54 16.43
C TRP A 368 -21.76 -7.95 17.64
N GLY A 369 -21.61 -9.19 18.13
CA GLY A 369 -22.29 -9.66 19.35
C GLY A 369 -23.83 -9.67 19.25
N GLY A 370 -24.37 -10.11 18.11
CA GLY A 370 -25.81 -10.19 17.84
C GLY A 370 -26.42 -8.91 17.26
N LYS A 371 -25.63 -7.86 17.04
CA LYS A 371 -26.06 -6.69 16.25
C LYS A 371 -26.14 -7.03 14.76
N LYS A 372 -26.93 -6.27 14.01
CA LYS A 372 -27.09 -6.45 12.57
C LYS A 372 -25.77 -6.15 11.83
N ARG A 373 -25.48 -6.92 10.79
CA ARG A 373 -24.36 -6.69 9.86
C ARG A 373 -24.48 -5.25 9.31
N ALA A 374 -23.40 -4.49 9.38
CA ALA A 374 -23.30 -3.12 8.91
C ALA A 374 -21.97 -2.92 8.19
N SER A 375 -21.89 -1.91 7.33
CA SER A 375 -20.68 -1.50 6.61
C SER A 375 -20.68 0.00 6.42
N PHE A 376 -19.66 0.55 5.76
CA PHE A 376 -19.58 1.94 5.36
C PHE A 376 -19.79 2.06 3.84
N PHE A 377 -21.02 2.34 3.41
CA PHE A 377 -21.36 2.57 2.00
C PHE A 377 -21.37 4.08 1.74
N ASP A 378 -20.72 4.51 0.66
CA ASP A 378 -20.40 5.93 0.42
C ASP A 378 -19.79 6.62 1.65
N GLY A 379 -18.95 5.88 2.38
CA GLY A 379 -18.28 6.37 3.59
C GLY A 379 -19.14 6.46 4.85
N SER A 380 -20.46 6.24 4.76
CA SER A 380 -21.39 6.37 5.90
C SER A 380 -21.85 4.99 6.41
N PRO A 381 -22.11 4.82 7.72
CA PRO A 381 -22.56 3.55 8.27
C PRO A 381 -23.95 3.18 7.71
N VAL A 382 -24.09 1.98 7.15
CA VAL A 382 -25.33 1.45 6.57
C VAL A 382 -25.51 -0.01 7.00
N LEU A 383 -26.76 -0.43 7.22
CA LEU A 383 -27.08 -1.84 7.46
C LEU A 383 -26.90 -2.65 6.17
N ALA A 384 -26.24 -3.80 6.25
CA ALA A 384 -26.00 -4.65 5.08
C ALA A 384 -27.31 -5.17 4.44
N GLU A 385 -28.38 -5.33 5.22
CA GLU A 385 -29.72 -5.68 4.72
C GLU A 385 -30.37 -4.59 3.85
N TRP A 386 -29.88 -3.35 3.89
CA TRP A 386 -30.39 -2.27 3.01
C TRP A 386 -29.62 -2.20 1.69
N LEU A 387 -28.53 -2.97 1.58
CA LEU A 387 -27.70 -3.03 0.38
C LEU A 387 -28.21 -4.08 -0.63
N GLY A 388 -29.08 -5.01 -0.20
CA GLY A 388 -29.72 -6.05 -1.03
C GLY A 388 -31.02 -6.57 -0.44
#